data_AF-A0A7C7HUS2-F1
#
_entry.id   AF-A0A7C7HUS2-F1
#
_cell.length_a   1.000
_cell.length_b   1.000
_cell.length_c   1.000
_cell.angle_alpha   90.00
_cell.angle_beta   90.00
_cell.angle_gamma   90.00
#
_symmetry.space_group_name_H-M   'P 1'
#
loop_
_entity.id
_entity.type
_entity.pdbx_description
1 polymer ?
#
loop_
_entity_poly.entity_id
_entity_poly.type
_entity_poly.pdbx_seq_one_letter_code
_entity_poly.pdbx_strand_id
1 'polypeptide(L)'
;MSKKVLSQIVVLVGLLGFAAFALPNATKINDWLHSLSYSPPKLIEQIANDAGMSETGKRLFYRYEPKLLSEAEIEDQCGFGEIVLGCFTNDGIFIVDFNSVDEYKRTLVTAAHEMLHVAYYRQDDQQNKAMRPLLDKRVSSASTDIKQEINSYNDTVQRYDEAFAIIGSQLNDLDPKLEDIYTEYFSDRTKVIQAFEASPEAD
;
A
#
# COMPACT_ATOMS: atom_id res chain seq x y z
N MET A 1 17.14 51.01 -10.57
CA MET A 1 16.55 49.82 -11.24
C MET A 1 15.13 50.17 -11.69
N SER A 2 14.76 49.91 -12.94
CA SER A 2 13.42 50.26 -13.44
C SER A 2 12.35 49.39 -12.76
N LYS A 3 11.15 49.94 -12.52
CA LYS A 3 9.99 49.19 -12.00
C LYS A 3 9.72 47.91 -12.80
N LYS A 4 9.99 47.93 -14.11
CA LYS A 4 9.87 46.75 -15.00
C LYS A 4 10.89 45.66 -14.66
N VAL A 5 12.15 46.04 -14.41
CA VAL A 5 13.22 45.11 -14.02
C VAL A 5 12.96 44.52 -12.64
N LEU A 6 12.49 45.34 -11.68
CA LEU A 6 12.09 44.84 -10.36
C LEU A 6 10.92 43.85 -10.46
N SER A 7 9.91 44.13 -11.28
CA SER A 7 8.78 43.22 -11.52
C SER A 7 9.23 41.89 -12.16
N GLN A 8 10.15 41.94 -13.12
CA GLN A 8 10.68 40.73 -13.77
C GLN A 8 11.48 39.86 -12.79
N ILE A 9 12.30 40.49 -11.93
CA ILE A 9 13.04 39.78 -10.89
C ILE A 9 12.09 39.12 -9.91
N VAL A 10 11.05 39.80 -9.45
CA VAL A 10 10.06 39.24 -8.52
C VAL A 10 9.34 38.03 -9.13
N VAL A 11 8.93 38.10 -10.39
CA VAL A 11 8.29 36.97 -11.09
C VAL A 11 9.26 35.80 -11.22
N LEU A 12 10.51 36.06 -11.62
CA LEU A 12 11.53 35.02 -11.79
C LEU A 12 11.85 34.32 -10.46
N VAL A 13 12.04 35.09 -9.38
CA VAL A 13 12.26 34.55 -8.04
C VAL A 13 11.05 33.75 -7.56
N GLY A 14 9.84 34.21 -7.84
CA GLY A 14 8.60 33.48 -7.56
C GLY A 14 8.52 32.14 -8.30
N LEU A 15 8.86 32.11 -9.59
CA LEU A 15 8.89 30.88 -10.39
C LEU A 15 9.97 29.90 -9.90
N LEU A 16 11.17 30.39 -9.57
CA LEU A 16 12.24 29.56 -9.03
C LEU A 16 11.89 29.01 -7.64
N GLY A 17 11.26 29.82 -6.78
CA GLY A 17 10.77 29.38 -5.48
C GLY A 17 9.67 28.32 -5.61
N PHE A 18 8.74 28.51 -6.56
CA PHE A 18 7.70 27.52 -6.85
C PHE A 18 8.29 26.21 -7.39
N ALA A 19 9.23 26.26 -8.33
CA ALA A 19 9.89 25.07 -8.87
C ALA A 19 10.69 24.31 -7.79
N ALA A 20 11.43 25.03 -6.93
CA ALA A 20 12.18 24.45 -5.83
C ALA A 20 11.26 23.75 -4.79
N PHE A 21 10.03 24.23 -4.63
CA PHE A 21 9.02 23.57 -3.79
C PHE A 21 8.30 22.42 -4.51
N ALA A 22 7.89 22.62 -5.76
CA ALA A 22 7.05 21.68 -6.50
C ALA A 22 7.82 20.43 -6.95
N LEU A 23 9.09 20.55 -7.35
CA LEU A 23 9.86 19.42 -7.87
C LEU A 23 10.08 18.31 -6.81
N PRO A 24 10.52 18.60 -5.57
CA PRO A 24 10.64 17.57 -4.54
C PRO A 24 9.29 17.01 -4.06
N ASN A 25 8.19 17.75 -4.27
CA ASN A 25 6.86 17.38 -3.81
C ASN A 25 5.94 16.91 -4.95
N ALA A 26 6.48 16.66 -6.14
CA ALA A 26 5.69 16.42 -7.34
C ALA A 26 4.74 15.23 -7.19
N THR A 27 5.19 14.15 -6.53
CA THR A 27 4.36 12.98 -6.23
C THR A 27 3.20 13.31 -5.30
N LYS A 28 3.46 14.01 -4.20
CA LYS A 28 2.43 14.45 -3.24
C LYS A 28 1.42 15.42 -3.87
N ILE A 29 1.88 16.32 -4.74
CA ILE A 29 0.99 17.24 -5.49
C ILE A 29 0.13 16.46 -6.47
N ASN A 30 0.71 15.51 -7.21
CA ASN A 30 -0.03 14.64 -8.13
C ASN A 30 -1.06 13.76 -7.41
N ASP A 31 -0.71 13.22 -6.25
CA ASP A 31 -1.63 12.44 -5.40
C ASP A 31 -2.77 13.31 -4.88
N TRP A 32 -2.46 14.53 -4.43
CA TRP A 32 -3.49 15.49 -4.04
C TRP A 32 -4.42 15.84 -5.20
N LEU A 33 -3.90 16.13 -6.39
CA LEU A 33 -4.72 16.42 -7.57
C LEU A 33 -5.62 15.23 -7.94
N HIS A 34 -5.11 14.00 -7.90
CA HIS A 34 -5.90 12.80 -8.12
C HIS A 34 -7.00 12.62 -7.07
N SER A 35 -6.71 12.91 -5.80
CA SER A 35 -7.73 12.86 -4.74
C SER A 35 -8.87 13.87 -4.94
N LEU A 36 -8.67 14.93 -5.74
CA LEU A 36 -9.73 15.85 -6.11
C LEU A 36 -10.64 15.31 -7.22
N SER A 37 -10.15 14.40 -8.06
CA SER A 37 -10.88 13.84 -9.20
C SER A 37 -11.46 12.45 -8.94
N TYR A 38 -10.86 11.68 -8.02
CA TYR A 38 -11.30 10.33 -7.71
C TYR A 38 -12.18 10.31 -6.46
N SER A 39 -13.40 9.80 -6.61
CA SER A 39 -14.30 9.49 -5.50
C SER A 39 -14.44 7.97 -5.42
N PRO A 40 -13.92 7.30 -4.36
CA PRO A 40 -14.04 5.85 -4.24
C PRO A 40 -15.51 5.43 -4.19
N PRO A 41 -15.89 4.30 -4.81
CA PRO A 41 -17.18 3.69 -4.57
C PRO A 41 -17.36 3.43 -3.06
N LYS A 42 -18.60 3.55 -2.54
CA LYS A 42 -18.88 3.36 -1.10
C LYS A 42 -18.35 2.03 -0.55
N LEU A 43 -18.41 0.97 -1.34
CA LEU A 43 -17.92 -0.35 -0.94
C LEU A 43 -16.39 -0.39 -0.81
N ILE A 44 -15.67 0.26 -1.72
CA ILE A 44 -14.21 0.42 -1.64
C ILE A 44 -13.82 1.25 -0.40
N GLU A 45 -14.57 2.32 -0.13
CA GLU A 45 -14.35 3.12 1.08
C GLU A 45 -14.58 2.29 2.35
N GLN A 46 -15.64 1.47 2.37
CA GLN A 46 -15.92 0.56 3.45
C GLN A 46 -14.78 -0.45 3.65
N ILE A 47 -14.31 -1.11 2.59
CA ILE A 47 -13.16 -2.04 2.65
C ILE A 47 -11.94 -1.37 3.27
N ALA A 48 -11.60 -0.15 2.86
CA ALA A 48 -10.44 0.56 3.41
C ALA A 48 -10.63 0.88 4.91
N ASN A 49 -11.83 1.27 5.33
CA ASN A 49 -12.15 1.56 6.73
C ASN A 49 -12.16 0.30 7.62
N ASP A 50 -12.69 -0.80 7.08
CA ASP A 50 -12.83 -2.08 7.77
C ASP A 50 -11.50 -2.82 7.84
N ALA A 51 -10.61 -2.63 6.86
CA ALA A 51 -9.20 -3.03 6.92
C ALA A 51 -8.36 -2.14 7.87
N GLY A 52 -8.94 -1.08 8.44
CA GLY A 52 -8.26 -0.21 9.41
C GLY A 52 -7.25 0.76 8.83
N MET A 53 -7.32 1.05 7.52
CA MET A 53 -6.40 1.97 6.86
C MET A 53 -6.45 3.37 7.48
N SER A 54 -5.29 4.01 7.60
CA SER A 54 -5.18 5.42 7.95
C SER A 54 -5.60 6.30 6.77
N GLU A 55 -5.67 7.61 6.96
CA GLU A 55 -5.88 8.54 5.85
C GLU A 55 -4.76 8.46 4.80
N THR A 56 -3.53 8.14 5.20
CA THR A 56 -2.44 7.90 4.25
C THR A 56 -2.62 6.58 3.52
N GLY A 57 -2.95 5.50 4.24
CA GLY A 57 -3.24 4.20 3.61
C GLY A 57 -4.37 4.27 2.59
N LYS A 58 -5.48 4.95 2.94
CA LYS A 58 -6.60 5.21 2.03
C LYS A 58 -6.17 5.96 0.78
N ARG A 59 -5.36 7.01 0.92
CA ARG A 59 -4.86 7.77 -0.24
C ARG A 59 -4.01 6.92 -1.18
N LEU A 60 -3.15 6.05 -0.62
CA LEU A 60 -2.33 5.13 -1.42
C LEU A 60 -3.20 4.07 -2.11
N PHE A 61 -4.15 3.49 -1.39
CA PHE A 61 -5.09 2.51 -1.93
C PHE A 61 -5.93 3.11 -3.07
N TYR A 62 -6.56 4.27 -2.85
CA TYR A 62 -7.40 4.93 -3.84
C TYR A 62 -6.63 5.48 -5.04
N ARG A 63 -5.32 5.71 -4.91
CA ARG A 63 -4.48 6.20 -6.01
C ARG A 63 -4.45 5.22 -7.19
N TYR A 64 -4.68 3.94 -6.93
CA TYR A 64 -4.70 2.88 -7.93
C TYR A 64 -6.11 2.36 -8.19
N GLU A 65 -7.12 3.19 -7.91
CA GLU A 65 -8.54 2.99 -8.26
C GLU A 65 -9.01 1.53 -8.08
N PRO A 66 -9.02 1.01 -6.85
CA PRO A 66 -9.21 -0.41 -6.59
C PRO A 66 -10.55 -0.92 -7.11
N LYS A 67 -10.54 -2.13 -7.70
CA LYS A 67 -11.71 -2.77 -8.30
C LYS A 67 -11.93 -4.16 -7.72
N LEU A 68 -13.19 -4.46 -7.44
CA LEU A 68 -13.63 -5.83 -7.16
C LEU A 68 -13.98 -6.49 -8.48
N LEU A 69 -13.40 -7.67 -8.72
CA LEU A 69 -13.53 -8.42 -9.95
C LEU A 69 -13.92 -9.86 -9.64
N SER A 70 -14.58 -10.53 -10.59
CA SER A 70 -14.78 -11.98 -10.49
C SER A 70 -13.44 -12.71 -10.54
N GLU A 71 -13.39 -13.94 -10.01
CA GLU A 71 -12.17 -14.79 -10.06
C GLU A 71 -11.63 -14.94 -11.49
N ALA A 72 -12.52 -15.09 -12.48
CA ALA A 72 -12.14 -15.19 -13.89
C ALA A 72 -11.49 -13.90 -14.42
N GLU A 73 -11.96 -12.73 -14.00
CA GLU A 73 -11.37 -11.43 -14.39
C GLU A 73 -10.04 -11.19 -13.68
N ILE A 74 -9.83 -11.76 -12.48
CA ILE A 74 -8.55 -11.66 -11.75
C ILE A 74 -7.45 -12.44 -12.46
N GLU A 75 -7.73 -13.63 -12.99
CA GLU A 75 -6.76 -14.38 -13.80
C GLU A 75 -6.27 -13.54 -15.00
N ASP A 76 -7.18 -12.79 -15.64
CA ASP A 76 -6.85 -11.93 -16.78
C ASP A 76 -6.00 -10.70 -16.38
N GLN A 77 -6.27 -10.09 -15.22
CA GLN A 77 -5.57 -8.86 -14.77
C GLN A 77 -4.26 -9.15 -14.03
N CYS A 78 -4.23 -10.20 -13.22
CA CYS A 78 -3.13 -10.53 -12.32
C CYS A 78 -2.20 -11.62 -12.86
N GLY A 79 -2.63 -12.36 -13.90
CA GLY A 79 -1.88 -13.46 -14.49
C GLY A 79 -2.18 -14.83 -13.87
N PHE A 80 -1.57 -15.87 -14.42
CA PHE A 80 -1.82 -17.27 -14.07
C PHE A 80 -0.92 -17.77 -12.93
N GLY A 81 -1.50 -18.36 -11.88
CA GLY A 81 -0.81 -18.96 -10.71
C GLY A 81 -1.80 -19.31 -9.59
N GLU A 82 -1.42 -20.16 -8.62
CA GLU A 82 -2.31 -20.61 -7.54
C GLU A 82 -2.85 -19.43 -6.71
N ILE A 83 -4.19 -19.30 -6.69
CA ILE A 83 -5.04 -18.50 -5.77
C ILE A 83 -4.55 -17.06 -5.55
N VAL A 84 -4.49 -16.28 -6.63
CA VAL A 84 -4.30 -14.83 -6.51
C VAL A 84 -5.64 -14.19 -6.09
N LEU A 85 -5.75 -13.79 -4.82
CA LEU A 85 -6.94 -13.08 -4.32
C LEU A 85 -6.97 -11.60 -4.72
N GLY A 86 -5.83 -11.09 -5.19
CA GLY A 86 -5.70 -9.75 -5.72
C GLY A 86 -4.27 -9.47 -6.16
N CYS A 87 -4.08 -8.34 -6.84
CA CYS A 87 -2.76 -7.88 -7.22
C CYS A 87 -2.71 -6.37 -7.36
N PHE A 88 -1.52 -5.84 -7.13
CA PHE A 88 -1.11 -4.48 -7.44
C PHE A 88 -0.30 -4.47 -8.74
N THR A 89 -0.77 -3.71 -9.74
CA THR A 89 -0.07 -3.49 -11.01
C THR A 89 0.01 -2.00 -11.36
N ASN A 90 0.64 -1.68 -12.50
CA ASN A 90 0.63 -0.31 -13.02
C ASN A 90 -0.79 0.19 -13.39
N ASP A 91 -1.71 -0.73 -13.67
CA ASP A 91 -3.08 -0.42 -14.13
C ASP A 91 -4.08 -0.29 -12.98
N GLY A 92 -3.73 -0.74 -11.78
CA GLY A 92 -4.56 -0.57 -10.60
C GLY A 92 -4.33 -1.61 -9.51
N ILE A 93 -5.20 -1.58 -8.52
CA ILE A 93 -5.37 -2.66 -7.54
C ILE A 93 -6.62 -3.45 -7.92
N PHE A 94 -6.48 -4.75 -8.05
CA PHE A 94 -7.58 -5.66 -8.38
C PHE A 94 -7.73 -6.68 -7.28
N ILE A 95 -8.96 -6.91 -6.81
CA ILE A 95 -9.25 -7.80 -5.69
C ILE A 95 -10.46 -8.66 -6.07
N VAL A 96 -10.43 -9.94 -5.70
CA VAL A 96 -11.57 -10.84 -5.89
C VAL A 96 -12.80 -10.31 -5.13
N ASP A 97 -13.94 -10.28 -5.83
CA ASP A 97 -15.25 -9.93 -5.26
C ASP A 97 -15.74 -11.00 -4.27
N PHE A 98 -16.65 -10.63 -3.37
CA PHE A 98 -17.05 -11.49 -2.26
C PHE A 98 -18.57 -11.65 -2.18
N ASN A 99 -18.99 -12.87 -1.81
CA ASN A 99 -20.38 -13.28 -1.65
C ASN A 99 -20.69 -13.82 -0.25
N SER A 100 -19.67 -13.90 0.62
CA SER A 100 -19.80 -14.39 1.99
C SER A 100 -19.02 -13.52 2.99
N VAL A 101 -19.31 -13.68 4.27
CA VAL A 101 -18.60 -12.97 5.35
C VAL A 101 -17.13 -13.41 5.41
N ASP A 102 -16.84 -14.68 5.14
CA ASP A 102 -15.46 -15.17 5.16
C ASP A 102 -14.66 -14.71 3.95
N GLU A 103 -15.28 -14.64 2.76
CA GLU A 103 -14.68 -13.98 1.59
C GLU A 103 -14.42 -12.50 1.87
N TYR A 104 -15.36 -11.80 2.52
CA TYR A 104 -15.17 -10.39 2.85
C TYR A 104 -13.94 -10.15 3.73
N LYS A 105 -13.69 -11.00 4.74
CA LYS A 105 -12.49 -10.90 5.57
C LYS A 105 -11.22 -11.08 4.76
N ARG A 106 -11.19 -12.04 3.82
CA ARG A 106 -10.07 -12.20 2.89
C ARG A 106 -9.87 -10.96 2.03
N THR A 107 -10.96 -10.39 1.49
CA THR A 107 -10.93 -9.11 0.77
C THR A 107 -10.29 -7.99 1.60
N LEU A 108 -10.57 -7.90 2.91
CA LEU A 108 -9.94 -6.89 3.80
C LEU A 108 -8.42 -7.10 3.91
N VAL A 109 -7.97 -8.34 4.09
CA VAL A 109 -6.55 -8.68 4.18
C VAL A 109 -5.85 -8.38 2.86
N THR A 110 -6.42 -8.82 1.73
CA THR A 110 -5.88 -8.54 0.40
C THR A 110 -5.83 -7.05 0.11
N ALA A 111 -6.90 -6.28 0.40
CA ALA A 111 -6.89 -4.84 0.20
C ALA A 111 -5.77 -4.13 0.98
N ALA A 112 -5.54 -4.55 2.23
CA ALA A 112 -4.45 -4.05 3.05
C ALA A 112 -3.08 -4.46 2.49
N HIS A 113 -2.94 -5.72 2.04
CA HIS A 113 -1.73 -6.27 1.43
C HIS A 113 -1.35 -5.48 0.17
N GLU A 114 -2.27 -5.31 -0.78
CA GLU A 114 -2.02 -4.58 -2.02
C GLU A 114 -1.71 -3.09 -1.77
N MET A 115 -2.35 -2.47 -0.77
CA MET A 115 -2.02 -1.12 -0.35
C MET A 115 -0.59 -1.01 0.19
N LEU A 116 -0.10 -2.04 0.90
CA LEU A 116 1.26 -2.06 1.43
C LEU A 116 2.32 -2.21 0.35
N HIS A 117 2.03 -2.89 -0.76
CA HIS A 117 2.91 -2.85 -1.93
C HIS A 117 3.04 -1.43 -2.50
N VAL A 118 1.91 -0.71 -2.60
CA VAL A 118 1.96 0.71 -3.00
C VAL A 118 2.80 1.52 -2.01
N ALA A 119 2.64 1.30 -0.72
CA ALA A 119 3.41 1.99 0.32
C ALA A 119 4.93 1.71 0.18
N TYR A 120 5.32 0.44 0.03
CA TYR A 120 6.72 0.04 -0.12
C TYR A 120 7.36 0.63 -1.38
N TYR A 121 6.63 0.62 -2.50
CA TYR A 121 7.09 1.22 -3.76
C TYR A 121 7.23 2.76 -3.69
N ARG A 122 6.44 3.42 -2.83
CA ARG A 122 6.51 4.88 -2.62
C ARG A 122 7.63 5.31 -1.67
N GLN A 123 8.15 4.41 -0.84
CA GLN A 123 9.30 4.67 0.02
C GLN A 123 10.58 4.77 -0.81
N ASP A 124 11.52 5.59 -0.36
CA ASP A 124 12.83 5.65 -1.01
C ASP A 124 13.69 4.44 -0.64
N ASP A 125 14.70 4.16 -1.47
CA ASP A 125 15.63 3.04 -1.28
C ASP A 125 16.32 3.02 0.08
N GLN A 126 16.56 4.19 0.69
CA GLN A 126 17.25 4.29 1.96
C GLN A 126 16.33 3.90 3.12
N GLN A 127 15.07 4.35 3.08
CA GLN A 127 14.02 3.95 4.01
C GLN A 127 13.78 2.44 3.94
N ASN A 128 13.61 1.91 2.73
CA ASN A 128 13.43 0.47 2.51
C ASN A 128 14.61 -0.34 3.06
N LYS A 129 15.86 0.07 2.79
CA LYS A 129 17.05 -0.60 3.33
C LYS A 129 17.14 -0.55 4.86
N ALA A 130 16.73 0.55 5.48
CA ALA A 130 16.75 0.69 6.94
C ALA A 130 15.75 -0.24 7.63
N MET A 131 14.65 -0.60 6.95
CA MET A 131 13.61 -1.47 7.47
C MET A 131 13.94 -2.96 7.36
N ARG A 132 14.79 -3.37 6.40
CA ARG A 132 15.12 -4.79 6.15
C ARG A 132 15.50 -5.60 7.39
N PRO A 133 16.35 -5.12 8.32
CA PRO A 133 16.69 -5.91 9.51
C PRO A 133 15.50 -6.16 10.44
N LEU A 134 14.51 -5.25 10.47
CA LEU A 134 13.27 -5.45 11.23
C LEU A 134 12.39 -6.52 10.58
N LEU A 135 12.29 -6.49 9.24
CA LEU A 135 11.56 -7.51 8.47
C LEU A 135 12.22 -8.87 8.62
N ASP A 136 13.54 -8.97 8.41
CA ASP A 136 14.31 -10.22 8.57
C ASP A 136 14.10 -10.84 9.97
N LYS A 137 14.15 -9.99 11.01
CA LYS A 137 13.89 -10.42 12.38
C LYS A 137 12.48 -11.00 12.52
N ARG A 138 11.45 -10.32 12.00
CA ARG A 138 10.06 -10.80 12.11
C ARG A 138 9.78 -12.05 11.28
N VAL A 139 10.36 -12.16 10.09
CA VAL A 139 10.27 -13.35 9.22
C VAL A 139 10.96 -14.53 9.91
N SER A 140 12.10 -14.33 10.55
CA SER A 140 12.84 -15.42 11.23
C SER A 140 12.02 -16.13 12.32
N SER A 141 11.05 -15.43 12.94
CA SER A 141 10.15 -15.97 13.95
C SER A 141 8.74 -16.33 13.43
N ALA A 142 8.48 -16.18 12.12
CA ALA A 142 7.19 -16.54 11.52
C ALA A 142 7.01 -18.06 11.35
N SER A 143 5.80 -18.49 10.97
CA SER A 143 5.50 -19.87 10.60
C SER A 143 6.36 -20.34 9.41
N THR A 144 6.41 -21.65 9.21
CA THR A 144 7.17 -22.22 8.09
C THR A 144 6.61 -21.78 6.75
N ASP A 145 5.28 -21.70 6.62
CA ASP A 145 4.61 -21.38 5.37
C ASP A 145 4.87 -19.92 4.96
N ILE A 146 4.75 -18.97 5.88
CA ILE A 146 5.12 -17.56 5.64
C ILE A 146 6.60 -17.42 5.24
N LYS A 147 7.49 -18.18 5.90
CA LYS A 147 8.91 -18.18 5.51
C LYS A 147 9.10 -18.72 4.11
N GLN A 148 8.38 -19.78 3.72
CA GLN A 148 8.48 -20.37 2.39
C GLN A 148 7.93 -19.44 1.32
N GLU A 149 6.78 -18.82 1.57
CA GLU A 149 6.15 -17.83 0.69
C GLU A 149 7.11 -16.66 0.42
N ILE A 150 7.60 -15.99 1.46
CA ILE A 150 8.54 -14.88 1.31
C ILE A 150 9.83 -15.34 0.59
N ASN A 151 10.37 -16.51 0.94
CA ASN A 151 11.60 -17.00 0.32
C ASN A 151 11.43 -17.56 -1.09
N SER A 152 10.20 -17.74 -1.58
CA SER A 152 9.93 -18.15 -2.96
C SER A 152 10.34 -17.06 -3.97
N TYR A 153 10.34 -15.80 -3.54
CA TYR A 153 10.81 -14.66 -4.33
C TYR A 153 12.33 -14.65 -4.41
N ASN A 154 12.86 -14.82 -5.62
CA ASN A 154 14.30 -14.83 -5.89
C ASN A 154 14.91 -13.42 -5.89
N ASP A 155 14.17 -12.43 -6.40
CA ASP A 155 14.61 -11.04 -6.37
C ASP A 155 14.57 -10.46 -4.95
N THR A 156 15.61 -9.71 -4.59
CA THR A 156 15.73 -9.17 -3.23
C THR A 156 14.74 -8.05 -2.97
N VAL A 157 14.43 -7.22 -3.98
CA VAL A 157 13.47 -6.11 -3.79
C VAL A 157 12.07 -6.69 -3.63
N GLN A 158 11.66 -7.61 -4.51
CA GLN A 158 10.37 -8.31 -4.42
C GLN A 158 10.20 -9.06 -3.10
N ARG A 159 11.24 -9.77 -2.63
CA ARG A 159 11.19 -10.46 -1.34
C ARG A 159 10.88 -9.53 -0.17
N TYR A 160 11.49 -8.35 -0.13
CA TYR A 160 11.27 -7.40 0.97
C TYR A 160 9.95 -6.64 0.83
N ASP A 161 9.50 -6.41 -0.41
CA ASP A 161 8.17 -5.87 -0.71
C ASP A 161 7.08 -6.82 -0.17
N GLU A 162 7.16 -8.09 -0.56
CA GLU A 162 6.28 -9.15 -0.06
C GLU A 162 6.33 -9.26 1.46
N ALA A 163 7.53 -9.34 2.04
CA ALA A 163 7.68 -9.43 3.49
C ALA A 163 7.02 -8.24 4.19
N PHE A 164 7.14 -7.03 3.64
CA PHE A 164 6.49 -5.85 4.18
C PHE A 164 4.95 -5.94 4.10
N ALA A 165 4.40 -6.42 3.00
CA ALA A 165 2.96 -6.60 2.82
C ALA A 165 2.37 -7.69 3.73
N ILE A 166 3.00 -8.87 3.79
CA ILE A 166 2.60 -9.98 4.67
C ILE A 166 2.70 -9.58 6.15
N ILE A 167 3.83 -9.03 6.59
CA ILE A 167 4.02 -8.68 8.00
C ILE A 167 2.95 -7.65 8.45
N GLY A 168 2.64 -6.68 7.58
CA GLY A 168 1.69 -5.63 7.91
C GLY A 168 0.24 -6.10 7.95
N SER A 169 -0.14 -7.03 7.06
CA SER A 169 -1.53 -7.46 6.89
C SER A 169 -1.90 -8.77 7.62
N GLN A 170 -0.93 -9.61 7.98
CA GLN A 170 -1.21 -10.96 8.50
C GLN A 170 -0.57 -11.23 9.88
N LEU A 171 0.52 -10.54 10.23
CA LEU A 171 1.26 -10.85 11.45
C LEU A 171 0.94 -9.91 12.62
N ASN A 172 0.54 -10.52 13.74
CA ASN A 172 0.43 -9.85 15.03
C ASN A 172 1.79 -9.73 15.75
N ASP A 173 1.78 -9.07 16.92
CA ASP A 173 2.89 -8.97 17.87
C ASP A 173 4.22 -8.51 17.26
N LEU A 174 4.19 -7.35 16.58
CA LEU A 174 5.38 -6.78 15.95
C LEU A 174 6.30 -6.10 16.97
N ASP A 175 7.59 -6.03 16.62
CA ASP A 175 8.53 -5.16 17.33
C ASP A 175 7.99 -3.72 17.31
N PRO A 176 8.04 -2.96 18.42
CA PRO A 176 7.46 -1.62 18.49
C PRO A 176 7.94 -0.67 17.39
N LYS A 177 9.18 -0.82 16.92
CA LYS A 177 9.70 0.00 15.81
C LYS A 177 9.04 -0.33 14.48
N LEU A 178 8.71 -1.60 14.27
CA LEU A 178 8.04 -2.05 13.06
C LEU A 178 6.55 -1.68 13.10
N GLU A 179 5.91 -1.79 14.27
CA GLU A 179 4.55 -1.30 14.46
C GLU A 179 4.45 0.21 14.22
N ASP A 180 5.41 1.01 14.71
CA ASP A 180 5.48 2.46 14.47
C ASP A 180 5.48 2.81 12.98
N ILE A 181 6.20 2.04 12.14
CA ILE A 181 6.18 2.22 10.68
C ILE A 181 4.77 1.99 10.12
N TYR A 182 4.08 0.94 10.56
CA TYR A 182 2.73 0.63 10.06
C TYR A 182 1.66 1.62 10.52
N THR A 183 1.89 2.40 11.59
CA THR A 183 0.95 3.47 12.00
C THR A 183 0.77 4.55 10.94
N GLU A 184 1.73 4.70 10.02
CA GLU A 184 1.56 5.60 8.88
C GLU A 184 0.42 5.12 7.97
N TYR A 185 0.25 3.81 7.82
CA TYR A 185 -0.69 3.22 6.84
C TYR A 185 -1.98 2.68 7.46
N PHE A 186 -1.97 2.41 8.77
CA PHE A 186 -3.14 1.94 9.52
C PHE A 186 -3.47 2.89 10.67
N SER A 187 -4.75 3.27 10.77
CA SER A 187 -5.27 3.92 11.98
C SER A 187 -5.59 2.90 13.07
N ASP A 188 -5.91 1.66 12.66
CA ASP A 188 -6.12 0.52 13.54
C ASP A 188 -5.76 -0.78 12.80
N ARG A 189 -4.50 -1.20 12.90
CA ARG A 189 -4.00 -2.42 12.23
C ARG A 189 -4.60 -3.69 12.83
N THR A 190 -5.14 -3.62 14.06
CA THR A 190 -5.73 -4.79 14.71
C THR A 190 -6.94 -5.33 13.93
N LYS A 191 -7.63 -4.47 13.16
CA LYS A 191 -8.74 -4.89 12.31
C LYS A 191 -8.33 -5.86 11.21
N VAL A 192 -7.25 -5.55 10.46
CA VAL A 192 -6.78 -6.44 9.39
C VAL A 192 -6.25 -7.75 9.98
N ILE A 193 -5.58 -7.69 11.13
CA ILE A 193 -5.09 -8.88 11.83
C ILE A 193 -6.25 -9.76 12.29
N GLN A 194 -7.30 -9.18 12.88
CA GLN A 194 -8.50 -9.93 13.26
C GLN A 194 -9.23 -10.51 12.03
N ALA A 195 -9.24 -9.81 10.90
CA ALA A 195 -9.79 -10.34 9.65
C ALA A 195 -8.98 -11.55 9.16
N PHE A 196 -7.65 -11.48 9.24
CA PHE A 196 -6.76 -12.60 8.91
C PHE A 196 -7.01 -13.80 9.84
N GLU A 197 -6.90 -13.62 11.16
CA GLU A 197 -7.11 -14.69 12.15
C GLU A 197 -8.50 -15.33 12.10
N ALA A 198 -9.51 -14.60 11.61
CA ALA A 198 -10.87 -15.10 11.45
C ALA A 198 -11.18 -15.65 10.05
N SER A 199 -10.19 -15.71 9.15
CA SER A 199 -10.32 -16.26 7.79
C SER A 199 -9.98 -17.77 7.78
N PRO A 200 -10.73 -18.61 7.04
CA PRO A 200 -10.59 -20.08 7.09
C PRO A 200 -9.24 -20.67 6.63
N GLU A 201 -8.32 -19.86 6.09
CA GLU A 201 -7.04 -20.26 5.49
C GLU A 201 -5.82 -19.68 6.25
N ALA A 202 -6.00 -19.12 7.45
CA ALA A 202 -4.94 -18.45 8.21
C ALA A 202 -3.92 -19.38 8.90
N ASP A 203 -3.85 -20.65 8.50
CA ASP A 203 -2.92 -21.67 9.03
C ASP A 203 -1.88 -22.09 7.98
#